data_AF-A0A1H6EVX8-F1
#
_entry.id   AF-A0A1H6EVX8-F1
#
_cell.length_a   1.000
_cell.length_b   1.000
_cell.length_c   1.000
_cell.angle_alpha   90.00
_cell.angle_beta   90.00
_cell.angle_gamma   90.00
#
_symmetry.space_group_name_H-M   'P 1'
#
loop_
_entity.id
_entity.type
_entity.pdbx_description
1 polymer ?
#
loop_
_entity_poly.entity_id
_entity_poly.type
_entity_poly.pdbx_seq_one_letter_code
_entity_poly.pdbx_strand_id
1 'polypeptide(L)'
;MRAGIAHHFGWAVAVTASDDHQVVDRRRIELIEPGVPPAPVHHPGAPLDDAALSDLVARVRASAIRATSASLDELPGPIVSISIRAWPPGFPDDIAVQRRVPYEARADSVMYRRILAGLAHARGWAVHLYDAKDVEHQAAAILAGRTREVLYGPRATLGPPWTKDHRTALAATILAATTSRALNSGSPS
;
A
#
# COMPACT_ATOMS: atom_id res chain seq x y z
N MET A 1 7.23 9.03 11.63
CA MET A 1 7.16 7.57 11.34
C MET A 1 6.78 7.33 9.89
N ARG A 2 7.05 6.13 9.36
CA ARG A 2 6.71 5.75 7.98
C ARG A 2 5.81 4.52 8.00
N ALA A 3 4.82 4.50 7.12
CA ALA A 3 3.94 3.36 6.93
C ALA A 3 4.29 2.63 5.62
N GLY A 4 4.38 1.31 5.67
CA GLY A 4 4.53 0.45 4.49
C GLY A 4 3.27 -0.37 4.32
N ILE A 5 2.76 -0.46 3.08
CA ILE A 5 1.50 -1.13 2.77
C ILE A 5 1.74 -2.28 1.80
N ALA A 6 1.36 -3.49 2.19
CA ALA A 6 1.24 -4.65 1.32
C ALA A 6 -0.25 -4.97 1.16
N HIS A 7 -0.84 -4.53 0.04
CA HIS A 7 -2.28 -4.59 -0.19
C HIS A 7 -2.72 -5.88 -0.88
N HIS A 8 -3.97 -6.23 -0.62
CA HIS A 8 -4.76 -7.26 -1.27
C HIS A 8 -6.10 -6.64 -1.71
N PHE A 9 -7.02 -7.45 -2.23
CA PHE A 9 -8.37 -6.98 -2.56
C PHE A 9 -9.17 -6.70 -1.28
N GLY A 10 -9.52 -5.43 -1.07
CA GLY A 10 -10.35 -5.00 0.06
C GLY A 10 -9.63 -4.84 1.40
N TRP A 11 -8.35 -5.20 1.53
CA TRP A 11 -7.60 -5.08 2.78
C TRP A 11 -6.08 -4.96 2.53
N ALA A 12 -5.30 -4.60 3.56
CA ALA A 12 -3.85 -4.62 3.48
C ALA A 12 -3.18 -4.99 4.81
N VAL A 13 -1.92 -5.43 4.74
CA VAL A 13 -1.00 -5.35 5.88
C VAL A 13 -0.38 -3.96 5.89
N ALA A 14 -0.48 -3.27 7.03
CA ALA A 14 0.23 -2.04 7.31
C ALA A 14 1.32 -2.32 8.36
N VAL A 15 2.53 -1.83 8.10
CA VAL A 15 3.63 -1.80 9.08
C VAL A 15 4.05 -0.36 9.26
N THR A 16 4.02 0.12 10.50
CA THR A 16 4.54 1.44 10.88
C THR A 16 5.91 1.28 11.50
N ALA A 17 6.89 2.01 10.98
CA ALA A 17 8.26 1.98 11.46
C ALA A 17 8.80 3.37 11.79
N SER A 18 9.72 3.41 12.74
CA SER A 18 10.51 4.59 13.12
C SER A 18 11.62 4.89 12.10
N ASP A 19 12.38 5.96 12.34
CA ASP A 19 13.49 6.38 11.47
C ASP A 19 14.72 5.44 11.54
N ASP A 20 14.86 4.67 12.61
CA ASP A 20 15.87 3.64 12.82
C ASP A 20 15.39 2.22 12.44
N HIS A 21 14.24 2.14 11.76
CA HIS A 21 13.60 0.94 11.22
C HIS A 21 12.99 0.00 12.27
N GLN A 22 12.74 0.47 13.50
CA GLN A 22 12.02 -0.31 14.49
C GLN A 22 10.53 -0.36 14.14
N VAL A 23 9.95 -1.54 14.20
CA VAL A 23 8.51 -1.75 13.98
C VAL A 23 7.76 -1.25 15.23
N VAL A 24 6.96 -0.20 15.05
CA VAL A 24 6.12 0.39 16.11
C VAL A 24 4.75 -0.27 16.13
N ASP A 25 4.21 -0.58 14.95
CA ASP A 25 2.91 -1.23 14.80
C ASP A 25 2.91 -2.10 13.55
N ARG A 26 2.13 -3.18 13.62
CA ARG A 26 1.76 -3.97 12.46
C ARG A 26 0.31 -4.39 12.63
N ARG A 27 -0.48 -4.25 11.57
CA ARG A 27 -1.89 -4.64 11.59
C ARG A 27 -2.39 -4.97 10.21
N ARG A 28 -3.50 -5.69 10.18
CA ARG A 28 -4.37 -5.73 9.02
C ARG A 28 -5.25 -4.48 9.06
N ILE A 29 -5.36 -3.78 7.93
CA ILE A 29 -6.30 -2.66 7.74
C ILE A 29 -7.34 -3.04 6.68
N GLU A 30 -8.55 -2.54 6.85
CA GLU A 30 -9.62 -2.72 5.88
C GLU A 30 -9.61 -1.57 4.88
N LEU A 31 -9.68 -1.90 3.59
CA LEU A 31 -9.69 -0.93 2.49
C LEU A 31 -11.08 -0.79 1.87
N ILE A 32 -12.09 -1.47 2.41
CA ILE A 32 -13.46 -1.46 1.92
C ILE A 32 -14.41 -1.77 3.08
N GLU A 33 -15.64 -1.25 3.04
CA GLU A 33 -16.64 -1.55 4.07
C GLU A 33 -17.18 -2.99 3.92
N PRO A 34 -17.63 -3.61 5.02
CA PRO A 34 -18.25 -4.92 4.99
C PRO A 34 -19.43 -5.00 4.00
N GLY A 35 -19.54 -6.12 3.28
CA GLY A 35 -20.65 -6.39 2.35
C GLY A 35 -20.49 -5.77 0.95
N VAL A 36 -19.42 -5.01 0.70
CA VAL A 36 -19.13 -4.44 -0.63
C VAL A 36 -18.18 -5.36 -1.40
N PRO A 37 -18.41 -5.64 -2.70
CA PRO A 37 -17.55 -6.55 -3.46
C PRO A 37 -16.12 -5.99 -3.60
N PRO A 38 -15.07 -6.77 -3.23
CA PRO A 38 -13.70 -6.27 -3.20
C PRO A 38 -13.00 -6.26 -4.57
N ALA A 39 -13.61 -6.84 -5.59
CA ALA A 39 -13.06 -6.93 -6.95
C ALA A 39 -14.16 -6.74 -8.01
N PRO A 40 -14.82 -5.57 -8.07
CA PRO A 40 -15.96 -5.33 -8.95
C PRO A 40 -15.64 -5.49 -10.45
N VAL A 41 -14.38 -5.32 -10.87
CA VAL A 41 -13.98 -5.48 -12.28
C VAL A 41 -13.60 -6.92 -12.59
N HIS A 42 -12.77 -7.54 -11.76
CA HIS A 42 -12.28 -8.89 -12.00
C HIS A 42 -13.34 -9.96 -11.70
N HIS A 43 -14.21 -9.72 -10.71
CA HIS A 43 -15.28 -10.63 -10.29
C HIS A 43 -16.61 -9.89 -10.09
N PRO A 44 -17.27 -9.42 -11.17
CA PRO A 44 -18.49 -8.61 -11.08
C PRO A 44 -19.71 -9.37 -10.52
N GLY A 45 -19.61 -10.69 -10.31
CA GLY A 45 -20.70 -11.56 -9.86
C GLY A 45 -21.68 -11.90 -10.98
N ALA A 46 -22.35 -10.89 -11.54
CA ALA A 46 -23.25 -11.01 -12.69
C ALA A 46 -22.68 -10.27 -13.93
N PRO A 47 -23.09 -10.63 -15.16
CA PRO A 47 -22.74 -9.84 -16.35
C PRO A 47 -23.36 -8.45 -16.25
N LEU A 48 -22.52 -7.42 -16.15
CA LEU A 48 -22.92 -6.02 -16.16
C LEU A 48 -22.58 -5.39 -17.51
N ASP A 49 -23.45 -4.52 -18.01
CA ASP A 49 -23.08 -3.58 -19.06
C ASP A 49 -22.09 -2.52 -18.51
N ASP A 50 -21.55 -1.68 -19.39
CA ASP A 50 -20.53 -0.70 -19.00
C ASP A 50 -21.07 0.34 -18.00
N ALA A 51 -22.35 0.72 -18.12
CA ALA A 51 -22.97 1.69 -17.22
C ALA A 51 -23.15 1.12 -15.81
N ALA A 52 -23.73 -0.08 -15.71
CA ALA A 52 -23.94 -0.75 -14.44
C ALA A 52 -22.62 -1.11 -13.74
N LEU A 53 -21.59 -1.49 -14.51
CA LEU A 53 -20.25 -1.72 -13.96
C LEU A 53 -19.61 -0.41 -13.47
N SER A 54 -19.74 0.68 -14.22
CA SER A 54 -19.29 2.01 -13.79
C SER A 54 -19.92 2.40 -12.46
N ASP A 55 -21.23 2.25 -12.32
CA ASP A 55 -21.96 2.55 -11.09
C ASP A 55 -21.52 1.68 -9.92
N LEU A 56 -21.29 0.38 -10.16
CA LEU A 56 -20.76 -0.52 -9.15
C LEU A 56 -19.38 -0.05 -8.68
N VAL A 57 -18.45 0.21 -9.61
CA VAL A 57 -17.09 0.66 -9.30
C VAL A 57 -17.11 2.00 -8.56
N ALA A 58 -18.01 2.91 -8.90
CA ALA A 58 -18.18 4.17 -8.18
C ALA A 58 -18.60 3.95 -6.72
N ARG A 59 -19.57 3.05 -6.47
CA ARG A 59 -19.98 2.67 -5.10
C ARG A 59 -18.84 2.02 -4.33
N VAL A 60 -18.12 1.09 -4.96
CA VAL A 60 -16.96 0.42 -4.36
C VAL A 60 -15.87 1.44 -4.01
N ARG A 61 -15.56 2.38 -4.91
CA ARG A 61 -14.57 3.44 -4.67
C ARG A 61 -14.98 4.33 -3.50
N ALA A 62 -16.25 4.73 -3.41
CA ALA A 62 -16.74 5.55 -2.31
C ALA A 62 -16.62 4.83 -0.95
N SER A 63 -16.97 3.54 -0.92
CA SER A 63 -16.76 2.68 0.26
C SER A 63 -15.28 2.58 0.63
N ALA A 64 -14.44 2.32 -0.37
CA ALA A 64 -13.01 2.15 -0.17
C ALA A 64 -12.32 3.43 0.34
N ILE A 65 -12.74 4.60 -0.13
CA ILE A 65 -12.26 5.89 0.38
C ILE A 65 -12.58 6.02 1.87
N ARG A 66 -13.81 5.74 2.30
CA ARG A 66 -14.21 5.84 3.71
C ARG A 66 -13.46 4.85 4.59
N ALA A 67 -13.47 3.57 4.24
CA ALA A 67 -12.82 2.52 5.02
C ALA A 67 -11.30 2.70 5.09
N THR A 68 -10.66 3.04 3.97
CA THR A 68 -9.22 3.31 3.94
C THR A 68 -8.89 4.55 4.76
N SER A 69 -9.68 5.63 4.66
CA SER A 69 -9.47 6.83 5.47
C SER A 69 -9.50 6.52 6.96
N ALA A 70 -10.55 5.85 7.43
CA ALA A 70 -10.69 5.45 8.82
C ALA A 70 -9.50 4.59 9.29
N SER A 71 -9.11 3.59 8.49
CA SER A 71 -7.96 2.73 8.81
C SER A 71 -6.63 3.51 8.88
N LEU A 72 -6.44 4.52 8.03
CA LEU A 72 -5.23 5.35 8.04
C LEU A 72 -5.21 6.30 9.25
N ASP A 73 -6.37 6.77 9.72
CA ASP A 73 -6.48 7.64 10.90
C ASP A 73 -6.16 6.90 12.20
N GLU A 74 -6.24 5.57 12.21
CA GLU A 74 -5.89 4.71 13.34
C GLU A 74 -4.40 4.33 13.40
N LEU A 75 -3.59 4.73 12.41
CA LEU A 75 -2.15 4.46 12.42
C LEU A 75 -1.47 5.26 13.55
N PRO A 76 -0.48 4.67 14.25
CA PRO A 76 0.10 5.32 15.41
C PRO A 76 1.03 6.49 15.03
N GLY A 77 0.88 7.58 15.79
CA GLY A 77 1.69 8.81 15.79
C GLY A 77 1.86 9.50 14.44
N PRO A 78 2.74 10.51 14.35
CA PRO A 78 2.86 11.30 13.13
C PRO A 78 3.52 10.50 12.01
N ILE A 79 2.69 10.06 11.06
CA ILE A 79 3.15 9.48 9.79
C ILE A 79 3.61 10.62 8.89
N VAL A 80 4.82 10.50 8.34
CA VAL A 80 5.39 11.48 7.40
C VAL A 80 5.38 10.96 5.96
N SER A 81 5.30 9.64 5.79
CA SER A 81 5.25 9.02 4.48
C SER A 81 4.58 7.66 4.49
N ILE A 82 4.00 7.29 3.36
CA ILE A 82 3.46 5.95 3.10
C ILE A 82 4.17 5.34 1.89
N SER A 83 4.41 4.03 1.92
CA SER A 83 4.98 3.29 0.79
C SER A 83 3.96 2.31 0.23
N ILE A 84 3.67 2.42 -1.07
CA ILE A 84 2.60 1.69 -1.77
C ILE A 84 3.22 0.98 -2.98
N ARG A 85 2.74 -0.22 -3.30
CA ARG A 85 3.22 -0.96 -4.48
C ARG A 85 2.97 -0.15 -5.75
N ALA A 86 3.98 0.00 -6.61
CA ALA A 86 3.86 0.69 -7.88
C ALA A 86 2.81 0.05 -8.81
N TRP A 87 2.20 0.85 -9.68
CA TRP A 87 1.31 0.41 -10.75
C TRP A 87 1.78 0.99 -12.10
N PRO A 88 1.36 0.40 -13.25
CA PRO A 88 1.79 0.88 -14.55
C PRO A 88 1.47 2.37 -14.75
N PRO A 89 2.43 3.19 -15.22
CA PRO A 89 2.14 4.55 -15.64
C PRO A 89 1.14 4.51 -16.80
N GLY A 90 0.21 5.46 -16.83
CA GLY A 90 -0.83 5.50 -17.87
C GLY A 90 -1.86 4.37 -17.80
N PHE A 91 -2.02 3.68 -16.65
CA PHE A 91 -3.12 2.72 -16.48
C PHE A 91 -4.47 3.44 -16.72
N PRO A 92 -5.36 2.89 -17.58
CA PRO A 92 -6.55 3.60 -18.04
C PRO A 92 -7.48 3.96 -16.89
N ASP A 93 -8.23 5.04 -17.03
CA ASP A 93 -9.28 5.46 -16.08
C ASP A 93 -10.68 5.01 -16.52
N ASP A 94 -10.89 4.81 -17.82
CA ASP A 94 -12.17 4.36 -18.38
C ASP A 94 -12.45 2.90 -18.03
N ILE A 95 -13.60 2.64 -17.40
CA ILE A 95 -14.02 1.31 -16.99
C ILE A 95 -14.28 0.38 -18.16
N ALA A 96 -14.78 0.90 -19.29
CA ALA A 96 -15.03 0.12 -20.50
C ALA A 96 -13.71 -0.44 -21.08
N VAL A 97 -12.60 0.27 -20.86
CA VAL A 97 -11.25 -0.18 -21.19
C VAL A 97 -10.69 -1.10 -20.10
N GLN A 98 -10.81 -0.71 -18.83
CA GLN A 98 -10.27 -1.47 -17.71
C GLN A 98 -10.84 -2.89 -17.61
N ARG A 99 -12.09 -3.13 -18.00
CA ARG A 99 -12.74 -4.45 -17.92
C ARG A 99 -12.27 -5.45 -18.99
N ARG A 100 -11.31 -5.07 -19.83
CA ARG A 100 -10.79 -5.87 -20.95
C ARG A 100 -9.32 -6.23 -20.74
N VAL A 101 -8.89 -7.30 -21.41
CA VAL A 101 -7.47 -7.70 -21.51
C VAL A 101 -6.64 -6.53 -22.07
N PRO A 102 -5.50 -6.18 -21.44
CA PRO A 102 -4.82 -6.83 -20.30
C PRO A 102 -5.02 -6.13 -18.93
N TYR A 103 -6.06 -5.31 -18.77
CA TYR A 103 -6.23 -4.41 -17.63
C TYR A 103 -7.09 -4.99 -16.50
N GLU A 104 -8.06 -5.84 -16.83
CA GLU A 104 -9.09 -6.41 -15.98
C GLU A 104 -8.54 -7.08 -14.73
N ALA A 105 -7.47 -7.87 -14.87
CA ALA A 105 -6.84 -8.57 -13.74
C ALA A 105 -6.13 -7.62 -12.74
N ARG A 106 -5.95 -6.35 -13.12
CA ARG A 106 -5.21 -5.34 -12.35
C ARG A 106 -6.08 -4.18 -11.89
N ALA A 107 -7.23 -3.96 -12.50
CA ALA A 107 -8.06 -2.77 -12.31
C ALA A 107 -8.39 -2.52 -10.83
N ASP A 108 -8.93 -3.53 -10.14
CA ASP A 108 -9.30 -3.43 -8.72
C ASP A 108 -8.08 -3.13 -7.84
N SER A 109 -6.95 -3.79 -8.12
CA SER A 109 -5.69 -3.58 -7.40
C SER A 109 -5.14 -2.17 -7.62
N VAL A 110 -5.24 -1.62 -8.84
CA VAL A 110 -4.83 -0.23 -9.14
C VAL A 110 -5.74 0.77 -8.42
N MET A 111 -7.06 0.52 -8.38
CA MET A 111 -8.01 1.37 -7.68
C MET A 111 -7.63 1.56 -6.20
N TYR A 112 -7.41 0.48 -5.44
CA TYR A 112 -7.04 0.59 -4.02
C TYR A 112 -5.72 1.35 -3.81
N ARG A 113 -4.72 1.10 -4.66
CA ARG A 113 -3.43 1.79 -4.58
C ARG A 113 -3.54 3.30 -4.86
N ARG A 114 -4.35 3.68 -5.86
CA ARG A 114 -4.64 5.09 -6.15
C ARG A 114 -5.40 5.76 -4.99
N ILE A 115 -6.33 5.06 -4.36
CA ILE A 115 -7.07 5.57 -3.18
C ILE A 115 -6.12 5.79 -2.00
N LEU A 116 -5.28 4.81 -1.66
CA LEU A 116 -4.25 4.93 -0.62
C LEU A 116 -3.33 6.13 -0.87
N ALA A 117 -2.84 6.30 -2.11
CA ALA A 117 -1.97 7.41 -2.48
C ALA A 117 -2.69 8.77 -2.37
N GLY A 118 -3.93 8.87 -2.86
CA GLY A 118 -4.73 10.10 -2.76
C GLY A 118 -5.02 10.51 -1.31
N LEU A 119 -5.39 9.54 -0.47
CA LEU A 119 -5.65 9.77 0.95
C LEU A 119 -4.38 10.14 1.74
N ALA A 120 -3.23 9.61 1.35
CA ALA A 120 -1.95 10.00 1.93
C ALA A 120 -1.56 11.42 1.54
N HIS A 121 -1.71 11.81 0.28
CA HIS A 121 -1.48 13.19 -0.15
C HIS A 121 -2.41 14.18 0.56
N ALA A 122 -3.69 13.83 0.75
CA ALA A 122 -4.64 14.66 1.49
C ALA A 122 -4.23 14.88 2.97
N ARG A 123 -3.42 13.98 3.53
CA ARG A 123 -2.81 14.09 4.88
C ARG A 123 -1.44 14.76 4.88
N GLY A 124 -0.95 15.22 3.72
CA GLY A 124 0.38 15.80 3.58
C GLY A 124 1.52 14.78 3.67
N TRP A 125 1.22 13.48 3.54
CA TRP A 125 2.24 12.43 3.60
C TRP A 125 2.92 12.27 2.25
N ALA A 126 4.24 12.10 2.27
CA ALA A 126 4.97 11.70 1.07
C ALA A 126 4.52 10.29 0.64
N VAL A 127 4.30 10.08 -0.65
CA VAL A 127 3.98 8.77 -1.22
C VAL A 127 5.21 8.22 -1.93
N HIS A 128 5.70 7.08 -1.47
CA HIS A 128 6.77 6.33 -2.12
C HIS A 128 6.19 5.11 -2.83
N LEU A 129 6.62 4.87 -4.06
CA LEU A 129 6.23 3.69 -4.83
C LEU A 129 7.35 2.66 -4.78
N TYR A 130 7.01 1.38 -4.60
CA TYR A 130 7.98 0.29 -4.59
C TYR A 130 7.61 -0.84 -5.57
N ASP A 131 8.63 -1.54 -6.10
CA ASP A 131 8.42 -2.79 -6.84
C ASP A 131 8.39 -3.97 -5.84
N ALA A 132 7.26 -4.69 -5.81
CA ALA A 132 7.08 -5.78 -4.85
C ALA A 132 7.99 -7.01 -5.09
N LYS A 133 8.60 -7.15 -6.28
CA LYS A 133 9.55 -8.22 -6.57
C LYS A 133 10.89 -7.97 -5.91
N ASP A 134 11.33 -6.71 -5.89
CA ASP A 134 12.71 -6.34 -5.53
C ASP A 134 12.83 -5.63 -4.18
N VAL A 135 11.73 -5.13 -3.61
CA VAL A 135 11.77 -4.29 -2.40
C VAL A 135 12.46 -4.96 -1.20
N GLU A 136 12.21 -6.25 -0.94
CA GLU A 136 12.88 -6.97 0.15
C GLU A 136 14.39 -7.08 -0.11
N HIS A 137 14.81 -7.31 -1.36
CA HIS A 137 16.22 -7.39 -1.72
C HIS A 137 16.92 -6.03 -1.59
N GLN A 138 16.29 -4.95 -2.08
CA GLN A 138 16.81 -3.58 -1.95
C GLN A 138 16.93 -3.16 -0.47
N ALA A 139 15.92 -3.48 0.36
CA ALA A 139 15.98 -3.21 1.78
C ALA A 139 17.10 -3.98 2.48
N ALA A 140 17.32 -5.25 2.12
CA ALA A 140 18.43 -6.04 2.65
C ALA A 140 19.80 -5.45 2.26
N ALA A 141 19.95 -4.98 1.03
CA ALA A 141 21.17 -4.31 0.59
C ALA A 141 21.46 -3.02 1.39
N ILE A 142 20.41 -2.24 1.69
CA ILE A 142 20.51 -1.02 2.53
C ILE A 142 20.88 -1.36 3.98
N LEU A 143 20.27 -2.40 4.54
CA LEU A 143 20.51 -2.82 5.94
C LEU A 143 21.85 -3.53 6.13
N ALA A 144 22.41 -4.12 5.07
CA ALA A 144 23.63 -4.91 5.12
C ALA A 144 23.62 -5.93 6.28
N GLY A 145 24.58 -5.85 7.20
CA GLY A 145 24.71 -6.75 8.35
C GLY A 145 23.49 -6.76 9.29
N ARG A 146 22.65 -5.71 9.27
CA ARG A 146 21.45 -5.59 10.11
C ARG A 146 20.20 -6.25 9.52
N THR A 147 20.29 -6.85 8.33
CA THR A 147 19.13 -7.43 7.62
C THR A 147 18.38 -8.44 8.47
N ARG A 148 19.10 -9.37 9.13
CA ARG A 148 18.46 -10.39 9.98
C ARG A 148 17.74 -9.78 11.17
N GLU A 149 18.37 -8.84 11.85
CA GLU A 149 17.81 -8.16 13.02
C GLU A 149 16.54 -7.39 12.66
N VAL A 150 16.61 -6.54 11.63
CA VAL A 150 15.55 -5.59 11.32
C VAL A 150 14.43 -6.20 10.48
N LEU A 151 14.75 -6.92 9.39
CA LEU A 151 13.74 -7.37 8.43
C LEU A 151 13.12 -8.74 8.81
N TYR A 152 13.93 -9.65 9.37
CA TYR A 152 13.51 -11.01 9.70
C TYR A 152 13.27 -11.23 11.20
N GLY A 153 13.98 -10.50 12.06
CA GLY A 153 13.92 -10.57 13.52
C GLY A 153 12.57 -10.23 14.16
N PRO A 154 11.71 -9.36 13.59
CA PRO A 154 10.44 -9.03 14.24
C PRO A 154 9.52 -10.22 14.50
N ARG A 155 9.67 -11.34 13.76
CA ARG A 155 8.94 -12.58 14.06
C ARG A 155 9.25 -13.10 15.46
N ALA A 156 10.52 -13.05 15.88
CA ALA A 156 10.97 -13.56 17.16
C ALA A 156 10.58 -12.65 18.32
N THR A 157 10.58 -11.33 18.10
CA THR A 157 10.33 -10.34 19.16
C THR A 157 8.85 -9.95 19.28
N LEU A 158 8.11 -9.87 18.18
CA LEU A 158 6.70 -9.47 18.16
C LEU A 158 5.73 -10.65 18.08
N GLY A 159 6.23 -11.84 17.74
CA GLY A 159 5.42 -13.04 17.50
C GLY A 159 4.63 -13.00 16.18
N PRO A 160 3.94 -14.11 15.84
CA PRO A 160 3.09 -14.17 14.66
C PRO A 160 1.89 -13.19 14.78
N PRO A 161 1.35 -12.69 13.64
CA PRO A 161 1.83 -12.91 12.28
C PRO A 161 3.09 -12.08 11.94
N TRP A 162 3.98 -12.69 11.15
CA TRP A 162 5.11 -12.01 10.47
C TRP A 162 5.38 -12.72 9.14
N THR A 163 4.52 -12.42 8.15
CA THR A 163 4.49 -13.09 6.84
C THR A 163 5.33 -12.33 5.81
N LYS A 164 5.33 -12.82 4.56
CA LYS A 164 5.95 -12.08 3.44
C LYS A 164 5.40 -10.66 3.30
N ASP A 165 4.09 -10.47 3.46
CA ASP A 165 3.48 -9.14 3.34
C ASP A 165 3.98 -8.16 4.41
N HIS A 166 4.19 -8.64 5.64
CA HIS A 166 4.77 -7.82 6.72
C HIS A 166 6.20 -7.39 6.37
N ARG A 167 7.00 -8.32 5.84
CA ARG A 167 8.37 -8.00 5.42
C ARG A 167 8.41 -7.08 4.21
N THR A 168 7.55 -7.30 3.22
CA THR A 168 7.40 -6.42 2.05
C THR A 168 7.02 -5.01 2.50
N ALA A 169 6.05 -4.87 3.41
CA ALA A 169 5.66 -3.59 3.99
C ALA A 169 6.81 -2.92 4.75
N LEU A 170 7.51 -3.63 5.64
CA LEU A 170 8.67 -3.09 6.36
C LEU A 170 9.80 -2.68 5.42
N ALA A 171 10.14 -3.53 4.45
CA ALA A 171 11.15 -3.26 3.44
C ALA A 171 10.87 -1.96 2.66
N ALA A 172 9.61 -1.71 2.33
CA ALA A 172 9.21 -0.48 1.66
C ALA A 172 9.49 0.78 2.52
N THR A 173 9.29 0.72 3.84
CA THR A 173 9.63 1.83 4.75
C THR A 173 11.14 2.11 4.82
N ILE A 174 11.97 1.07 4.73
CA ILE A 174 13.44 1.18 4.75
C ILE A 174 13.92 1.89 3.47
N LEU A 175 13.37 1.51 2.32
CA LEU A 175 13.69 2.13 1.04
C LEU A 175 13.29 3.63 1.02
N ALA A 176 12.09 3.93 1.53
CA ALA A 176 11.61 5.31 1.65
C ALA A 176 12.51 6.18 2.53
N ALA A 177 12.94 5.67 3.68
CA ALA A 177 13.82 6.39 4.61
C ALA A 177 15.17 6.79 3.99
N THR A 178 15.72 5.94 3.12
CA THR A 178 16.97 6.22 2.41
C THR A 178 16.79 7.34 1.38
N THR A 179 15.67 7.34 0.65
CA THR A 179 15.34 8.39 -0.32
C THR A 179 15.18 9.75 0.36
N SER A 180 14.51 9.80 1.52
CA SER A 180 14.38 11.05 2.29
C SER A 180 15.71 11.58 2.81
N ARG A 181 16.63 10.70 3.26
CA ARG A 181 17.96 11.12 3.73
C ARG A 181 18.82 11.70 2.61
N ALA A 182 18.81 11.09 1.43
CA ALA A 182 19.56 11.59 0.27
C ALA A 182 19.10 12.99 -0.16
N LEU A 183 17.79 13.28 -0.12
CA LEU A 183 17.25 14.61 -0.40
C LEU A 183 17.68 15.66 0.64
N ASN A 184 17.73 15.27 1.91
CA ASN A 184 18.13 16.19 2.99
C ASN A 184 19.64 16.44 3.05
N SER A 185 20.48 15.50 2.59
CA SER A 185 21.95 15.67 2.54
C SER A 185 22.45 16.50 1.34
N GLY A 186 21.57 16.84 0.40
CA GLY A 186 21.91 17.54 -0.84
C GLY A 186 21.65 19.05 -0.86
N SER A 187 21.26 19.67 0.26
CA SER A 187 21.09 21.13 0.34
C SER A 187 22.38 21.78 0.88
N PRO A 188 23.19 22.47 0.06
CA PRO A 188 24.28 23.29 0.59
C PRO A 188 23.67 24.49 1.32
N SER A 189 24.21 24.77 2.52
CA SER A 189 23.98 26.03 3.24
C SER A 189 24.60 27.22 2.50
#